data_AF-A0A162CYP6-F1
#
_entry.id   AF-A0A162CYP6-F1
#
_cell.length_a   1.000
_cell.length_b   1.000
_cell.length_c   1.000
_cell.angle_alpha   90.00
_cell.angle_beta   90.00
_cell.angle_gamma   90.00
#
_symmetry.space_group_name_H-M   'P 1'
#
loop_
_entity.id
_entity.type
_entity.pdbx_description
1 polymer ?
#
loop_
_entity_poly.entity_id
_entity_poly.type
_entity_poly.pdbx_seq_one_letter_code
_entity_poly.pdbx_strand_id
1 'polypeptide(L)'
;MLACMLWFEVLERWNRLREAGEPVVPALQQAIDTVFDARIGDISGRGKLATDMREIWMMQPRFERRSGSGVYTLIEQPRYRAGFDFLRLRADAGEIEPALADWWEDFALGSDDEREALLEDVRELEKQQRRAAKTHQLPRKEGIGPVARPMMWPRPCPKARRRPKSDVAAAAGLAARRR
;
A
#
# COMPACT_ATOMS: atom_id res chain seq x y z
N MET A 1 -27.94 -7.73 9.03
CA MET A 1 -27.80 -8.64 10.19
C MET A 1 -26.94 -9.87 9.89
N LEU A 2 -27.33 -10.82 9.02
CA LEU A 2 -26.48 -12.01 8.75
C LEU A 2 -25.06 -11.65 8.22
N ALA A 3 -24.96 -10.63 7.37
CA ALA A 3 -23.67 -10.08 6.90
C ALA A 3 -22.73 -9.62 8.05
N CYS A 4 -23.30 -9.14 9.16
CA CYS A 4 -22.56 -8.68 10.34
C CYS A 4 -22.04 -9.85 11.17
N MET A 5 -22.86 -10.90 11.34
CA MET A 5 -22.50 -12.08 12.13
C MET A 5 -21.35 -12.89 11.50
N LEU A 6 -21.30 -12.98 10.17
CA LEU A 6 -20.23 -13.68 9.45
C LEU A 6 -19.00 -12.81 9.15
N TRP A 7 -19.07 -11.49 9.38
CA TRP A 7 -17.99 -10.56 9.02
C TRP A 7 -16.67 -10.91 9.70
N PHE A 8 -16.70 -11.28 10.98
CA PHE A 8 -15.48 -11.60 11.74
C PHE A 8 -14.70 -12.79 11.14
N GLU A 9 -15.40 -13.86 10.73
CA GLU A 9 -14.77 -15.01 10.05
C GLU A 9 -14.20 -14.63 8.67
N VAL A 10 -14.86 -13.71 7.95
CA VAL A 10 -14.36 -13.17 6.67
C VAL A 10 -13.13 -12.30 6.88
N LEU A 11 -13.17 -11.37 7.85
CA LEU A 11 -12.10 -10.43 8.17
C LEU A 11 -10.83 -11.14 8.62
N GLU A 12 -10.93 -12.14 9.49
CA GLU A 12 -9.79 -12.93 9.93
C GLU A 12 -9.09 -13.62 8.76
N ARG A 13 -9.86 -14.28 7.88
CA ARG A 13 -9.33 -14.96 6.69
C ARG A 13 -8.76 -13.98 5.67
N TRP A 14 -9.43 -12.85 5.47
CA TRP A 14 -8.99 -11.80 4.56
C TRP A 14 -7.65 -11.20 4.99
N ASN A 15 -7.48 -10.93 6.29
CA ASN A 15 -6.20 -10.45 6.83
C ASN A 15 -5.08 -11.48 6.67
N ARG A 16 -5.32 -12.77 6.97
CA ARG A 16 -4.34 -13.85 6.73
C ARG A 16 -3.92 -13.96 5.26
N LEU A 17 -4.85 -13.82 4.32
CA LEU A 17 -4.55 -13.83 2.88
C LEU A 17 -3.75 -12.59 2.45
N ARG A 18 -4.08 -11.40 2.99
CA ARG A 18 -3.30 -10.17 2.76
C ARG A 18 -1.87 -10.27 3.32
N GLU A 19 -1.70 -10.89 4.48
CA GLU A 19 -0.39 -11.18 5.08
C GLU A 19 0.43 -12.16 4.24
N ALA A 20 -0.22 -13.13 3.57
CA ALA A 20 0.40 -14.00 2.59
C ALA A 20 0.78 -13.30 1.26
N GLY A 21 0.45 -12.01 1.10
CA GLY A 21 0.78 -11.21 -0.07
C GLY A 21 -0.29 -11.17 -1.17
N GLU A 22 -1.47 -11.77 -0.94
CA GLU A 22 -2.56 -11.73 -1.92
C GLU A 22 -3.14 -10.30 -2.09
N PRO A 23 -3.50 -9.88 -3.32
CA PRO A 23 -4.09 -8.56 -3.53
C PRO A 23 -5.43 -8.42 -2.82
N VAL A 24 -5.70 -7.21 -2.29
CA VAL A 24 -6.80 -6.91 -1.36
C VAL A 24 -8.17 -7.44 -1.81
N VAL A 25 -8.54 -7.29 -3.09
CA VAL A 25 -9.86 -7.68 -3.61
C VAL A 25 -9.97 -9.20 -3.89
N PRO A 26 -9.03 -9.86 -4.60
CA PRO A 26 -8.95 -11.32 -4.67
C PRO A 26 -8.94 -12.01 -3.29
N ALA A 27 -8.16 -11.50 -2.33
CA ALA A 27 -8.10 -12.04 -0.97
C ALA A 27 -9.47 -11.98 -0.27
N LEU A 28 -10.22 -10.88 -0.44
CA LEU A 28 -11.57 -10.75 0.12
C LEU A 28 -12.54 -11.75 -0.51
N GLN A 29 -12.51 -11.88 -1.84
CA GLN A 29 -13.37 -12.82 -2.56
C GLN A 29 -13.15 -14.26 -2.09
N GLN A 30 -11.88 -14.72 -2.02
CA GLN A 30 -11.52 -16.04 -1.50
C GLN A 30 -11.97 -16.25 -0.04
N ALA A 31 -11.75 -15.25 0.83
CA ALA A 31 -12.18 -15.31 2.23
C ALA A 31 -13.70 -15.48 2.35
N ILE A 32 -14.46 -14.70 1.57
CA ILE A 32 -15.92 -14.77 1.51
C ILE A 32 -16.39 -16.15 1.03
N ASP A 33 -15.87 -16.63 -0.10
CA ASP A 33 -16.28 -17.92 -0.68
C ASP A 33 -16.04 -19.07 0.31
N THR A 34 -14.86 -19.11 0.93
CA THR A 34 -14.52 -20.10 1.96
C THR A 34 -15.43 -20.01 3.20
N VAL A 35 -15.96 -18.83 3.57
CA VAL A 35 -16.91 -18.68 4.70
C VAL A 35 -18.30 -19.17 4.32
N PHE A 36 -18.76 -18.89 3.09
CA PHE A 36 -20.03 -19.43 2.60
C PHE A 36 -20.02 -20.96 2.57
N ASP A 37 -18.97 -21.58 2.04
CA ASP A 37 -18.83 -23.03 1.97
C ASP A 37 -18.81 -23.66 3.38
N ALA A 38 -18.11 -23.04 4.33
CA ALA A 38 -17.98 -23.55 5.69
C ALA A 38 -19.22 -23.36 6.58
N ARG A 39 -20.04 -22.34 6.33
CA ARG A 39 -21.17 -21.97 7.23
C ARG A 39 -22.56 -22.17 6.66
N ILE A 40 -22.73 -22.16 5.35
CA ILE A 40 -24.05 -22.17 4.72
C ILE A 40 -24.16 -23.21 3.59
N GLY A 41 -23.03 -23.71 3.10
CA GLY A 41 -22.97 -24.78 2.10
C GLY A 41 -23.62 -24.46 0.76
N ASP A 42 -23.80 -25.51 -0.04
CA ASP A 42 -24.16 -25.44 -1.47
C ASP A 42 -25.56 -24.85 -1.77
N ILE A 43 -26.36 -24.60 -0.73
CA ILE A 43 -27.74 -24.10 -0.83
C ILE A 43 -27.79 -22.56 -0.88
N SER A 44 -26.83 -21.85 -0.28
CA SER A 44 -26.85 -20.38 -0.28
C SER A 44 -26.01 -19.73 -1.39
N GLY A 45 -24.97 -20.40 -1.89
CA GLY A 45 -23.99 -19.79 -2.80
C GLY A 45 -24.59 -19.17 -4.07
N ARG A 46 -25.73 -19.74 -4.53
CA ARG A 46 -26.52 -19.32 -5.70
C ARG A 46 -27.76 -18.48 -5.36
N GLY A 47 -28.02 -18.22 -4.07
CA GLY A 47 -29.21 -17.50 -3.60
C GLY A 47 -29.00 -15.99 -3.55
N LYS A 48 -30.07 -15.22 -3.82
CA LYS A 48 -30.07 -13.75 -3.81
C LYS A 48 -29.43 -13.16 -2.53
N LEU A 49 -29.68 -13.75 -1.36
CA LEU A 49 -29.10 -13.31 -0.08
C LEU A 49 -27.56 -13.37 -0.05
N ALA A 50 -26.94 -14.38 -0.66
CA ALA A 50 -25.47 -14.48 -0.71
C ALA A 50 -24.87 -13.46 -1.68
N THR A 51 -25.54 -13.17 -2.80
CA THR A 51 -25.19 -12.05 -3.69
C THR A 51 -25.26 -10.73 -2.94
N ASP A 52 -26.37 -10.49 -2.22
CA ASP A 52 -26.59 -9.25 -1.46
C ASP A 52 -25.51 -9.06 -0.36
N MET A 53 -25.07 -10.14 0.29
CA MET A 53 -23.99 -10.13 1.29
C MET A 53 -22.60 -9.92 0.66
N ARG A 54 -22.29 -10.62 -0.45
CA ARG A 54 -21.06 -10.40 -1.23
C ARG A 54 -20.93 -8.95 -1.67
N GLU A 55 -22.01 -8.35 -2.16
CA GLU A 55 -22.05 -6.96 -2.60
C GLU A 55 -21.71 -6.00 -1.44
N ILE A 56 -22.37 -6.14 -0.28
CA ILE A 56 -22.10 -5.33 0.93
C ILE A 56 -20.63 -5.41 1.37
N TRP A 57 -20.04 -6.61 1.39
CA TRP A 57 -18.65 -6.82 1.78
C TRP A 57 -17.67 -6.29 0.73
N MET A 58 -17.93 -6.52 -0.56
CA MET A 58 -17.07 -6.05 -1.67
C MET A 58 -17.12 -4.53 -1.88
N MET A 59 -18.11 -3.84 -1.31
CA MET A 59 -18.10 -2.38 -1.21
C MET A 59 -17.13 -1.86 -0.13
N GLN A 60 -16.76 -2.65 0.88
CA GLN A 60 -15.90 -2.18 1.99
C GLN A 60 -14.52 -1.64 1.54
N PRO A 61 -13.74 -2.35 0.69
CA PRO A 61 -12.47 -1.82 0.18
C PRO A 61 -12.64 -0.68 -0.84
N ARG A 62 -13.88 -0.37 -1.25
CA ARG A 62 -14.22 0.77 -2.11
C ARG A 62 -14.51 2.01 -1.26
N PHE A 63 -15.19 1.86 -0.12
CA PHE A 63 -15.40 2.96 0.84
C PHE A 63 -14.07 3.53 1.37
N GLU A 64 -13.02 2.72 1.52
CA GLU A 64 -11.68 3.18 1.89
C GLU A 64 -11.05 4.16 0.86
N ARG A 65 -11.54 4.21 -0.39
CA ARG A 65 -11.03 5.09 -1.45
C ARG A 65 -11.97 6.26 -1.70
N ARG A 66 -11.65 7.41 -1.13
CA ARG A 66 -12.40 8.67 -1.25
C ARG A 66 -12.09 9.49 -2.52
N SER A 67 -11.25 9.00 -3.42
CA SER A 67 -10.77 9.78 -4.58
C SER A 67 -11.18 9.21 -5.95
N GLY A 68 -11.44 10.12 -6.89
CA GLY A 68 -11.82 9.83 -8.27
C GLY A 68 -13.34 9.78 -8.52
N SER A 69 -13.74 9.40 -9.74
CA SER A 69 -15.16 9.29 -10.11
C SER A 69 -15.89 8.09 -9.49
N GLY A 70 -15.14 7.10 -9.00
CA GLY A 70 -15.71 5.88 -8.41
C GLY A 70 -16.54 6.09 -7.15
N VAL A 71 -16.46 7.29 -6.55
CA VAL A 71 -17.26 7.72 -5.38
C VAL A 71 -18.73 7.92 -5.78
N TYR A 72 -19.00 8.61 -6.90
CA TYR A 72 -20.34 8.78 -7.47
C TYR A 72 -20.96 7.44 -7.83
N THR A 73 -20.21 6.59 -8.54
CA THR A 73 -20.66 5.24 -8.87
C THR A 73 -20.91 4.35 -7.64
N LEU A 74 -20.36 4.70 -6.46
CA LEU A 74 -20.60 3.94 -5.22
C LEU A 74 -21.91 4.35 -4.55
N ILE A 75 -22.28 5.64 -4.55
CA ILE A 75 -23.58 6.11 -4.01
C ILE A 75 -24.76 5.68 -4.88
N GLU A 76 -24.56 5.52 -6.18
CA GLU A 76 -25.57 5.01 -7.13
C GLU A 76 -25.89 3.51 -6.96
N GLN A 77 -25.09 2.75 -6.20
CA GLN A 77 -25.32 1.31 -6.05
C GLN A 77 -26.63 1.02 -5.29
N PRO A 78 -27.47 0.06 -5.74
CA PRO A 78 -28.70 -0.31 -5.05
C PRO A 78 -28.52 -0.72 -3.58
N ARG A 79 -27.30 -1.15 -3.21
CA ARG A 79 -26.93 -1.55 -1.84
C ARG A 79 -26.08 -0.54 -1.09
N TYR A 80 -25.88 0.68 -1.61
CA TYR A 80 -25.13 1.74 -0.93
C TYR A 80 -25.56 1.90 0.54
N ARG A 81 -26.85 2.03 0.82
CA ARG A 81 -27.33 2.21 2.21
C ARG A 81 -26.92 1.05 3.12
N ALA A 82 -27.06 -0.20 2.67
CA ALA A 82 -26.67 -1.37 3.45
C ALA A 82 -25.14 -1.50 3.61
N GLY A 83 -24.37 -1.08 2.60
CA GLY A 83 -22.90 -1.01 2.67
C GLY A 83 -22.40 0.09 3.60
N PHE A 84 -23.09 1.23 3.62
CA PHE A 84 -22.82 2.38 4.49
C PHE A 84 -23.22 2.10 5.95
N ASP A 85 -24.41 1.55 6.20
CA ASP A 85 -24.82 1.15 7.55
C ASP A 85 -23.84 0.12 8.14
N PHE A 86 -23.30 -0.77 7.30
CA PHE A 86 -22.25 -1.71 7.67
C PHE A 86 -20.89 -1.04 7.91
N LEU A 87 -20.53 -0.03 7.11
CA LEU A 87 -19.33 0.81 7.32
C LEU A 87 -19.41 1.50 8.68
N ARG A 88 -20.56 2.11 9.02
CA ARG A 88 -20.80 2.76 10.32
C ARG A 88 -20.65 1.80 11.49
N LEU A 89 -21.24 0.60 11.41
CA LEU A 89 -21.06 -0.45 12.43
C LEU A 89 -19.59 -0.87 12.62
N ARG A 90 -18.78 -0.85 11.55
CA ARG A 90 -17.33 -1.11 11.63
C ARG A 90 -16.56 0.04 12.27
N ALA A 91 -17.00 1.29 12.07
CA ALA A 91 -16.45 2.45 12.76
C ALA A 91 -16.78 2.42 14.26
N ASP A 92 -18.03 2.12 14.61
CA ASP A 92 -18.49 1.95 16.00
C ASP A 92 -17.73 0.81 16.71
N ALA A 93 -17.34 -0.24 15.98
CA ALA A 93 -16.49 -1.34 16.47
C ALA A 93 -14.98 -1.00 16.53
N GLY A 94 -14.57 0.17 16.03
CA GLY A 94 -13.16 0.59 15.99
C GLY A 94 -12.30 -0.09 14.91
N GLU A 95 -12.88 -0.76 13.92
CA GLU A 95 -12.13 -1.36 12.80
C GLU A 95 -11.64 -0.32 11.78
N ILE A 96 -12.32 0.82 11.69
CA ILE A 96 -12.02 1.92 10.75
C ILE A 96 -12.19 3.27 11.45
N GLU A 97 -11.62 4.32 10.86
CA GLU A 97 -11.75 5.68 11.38
C GLU A 97 -13.20 6.22 11.24
N PRO A 98 -13.83 6.73 12.32
CA PRO A 98 -15.19 7.29 12.26
C PRO A 98 -15.34 8.42 11.23
N ALA A 99 -14.32 9.27 11.09
CA ALA A 99 -14.30 10.35 10.10
C ALA A 99 -14.42 9.87 8.64
N LEU A 100 -14.16 8.58 8.36
CA LEU A 100 -14.46 7.99 7.06
C LEU A 100 -15.97 7.80 6.87
N ALA A 101 -16.67 7.32 7.90
CA ALA A 101 -18.13 7.16 7.86
C ALA A 101 -18.82 8.52 7.78
N ASP A 102 -18.39 9.49 8.59
CA ASP A 102 -18.92 10.86 8.57
C ASP A 102 -18.78 11.49 7.17
N TRP A 103 -17.59 11.41 6.56
CA TRP A 103 -17.35 11.90 5.19
C TRP A 103 -18.27 11.26 4.14
N TRP A 104 -18.58 9.97 4.27
CA TRP A 104 -19.51 9.28 3.36
C TRP A 104 -20.97 9.65 3.62
N GLU A 105 -21.34 10.03 4.84
CA GLU A 105 -22.67 10.58 5.18
C GLU A 105 -22.84 11.96 4.55
N ASP A 106 -21.87 12.85 4.75
CA ASP A 106 -21.82 14.20 4.18
C ASP A 106 -21.84 14.16 2.64
N PHE A 107 -21.03 13.30 2.00
CA PHE A 107 -21.00 13.16 0.55
C PHE A 107 -22.34 12.64 -0.03
N ALA A 108 -23.03 11.76 0.68
CA ALA A 108 -24.32 11.23 0.21
C ALA A 108 -25.46 12.25 0.36
N LEU A 109 -25.49 12.97 1.49
CA LEU A 109 -26.51 13.96 1.81
C LEU A 109 -26.30 15.32 1.12
N GLY A 110 -25.04 15.66 0.81
CA GLY A 110 -24.65 16.92 0.18
C GLY A 110 -25.20 17.10 -1.24
N SER A 111 -25.36 18.35 -1.61
CA SER A 111 -25.57 18.82 -2.99
C SER A 111 -24.35 18.58 -3.86
N ASP A 112 -24.50 18.74 -5.19
CA ASP A 112 -23.40 18.48 -6.13
C ASP A 112 -22.21 19.44 -5.92
N ASP A 113 -22.46 20.69 -5.51
CA ASP A 113 -21.41 21.66 -5.15
C ASP A 113 -20.65 21.22 -3.88
N GLU A 114 -21.37 20.74 -2.86
CA GLU A 114 -20.77 20.23 -1.61
C GLU A 114 -19.96 18.95 -1.86
N ARG A 115 -20.45 18.07 -2.75
CA ARG A 115 -19.73 16.87 -3.19
C ARG A 115 -18.43 17.19 -3.92
N GLU A 116 -18.43 18.20 -4.79
CA GLU A 116 -17.22 18.64 -5.50
C GLU A 116 -16.20 19.23 -4.51
N ALA A 117 -16.64 20.05 -3.55
CA ALA A 117 -15.79 20.59 -2.49
C ALA A 117 -15.14 19.47 -1.65
N LEU A 118 -15.93 18.50 -1.15
CA LEU A 118 -15.45 17.34 -0.39
C LEU A 118 -14.41 16.50 -1.16
N LEU A 119 -14.53 16.40 -2.49
CA LEU A 119 -13.57 15.69 -3.33
C LEU A 119 -12.28 16.49 -3.56
N GLU A 120 -12.33 17.82 -3.68
CA GLU A 120 -11.12 18.63 -3.83
C GLU A 120 -10.33 18.71 -2.51
N ASP A 121 -10.99 18.75 -1.35
CA ASP A 121 -10.34 18.63 -0.04
C ASP A 121 -9.56 17.31 0.08
N VAL A 122 -10.16 16.18 -0.31
CA VAL A 122 -9.48 14.88 -0.36
C VAL A 122 -8.29 14.90 -1.33
N ARG A 123 -8.42 15.53 -2.51
CA ARG A 123 -7.32 15.67 -3.48
C ARG A 123 -6.18 16.53 -2.92
N GLU A 124 -6.46 17.63 -2.23
CA GLU A 124 -5.43 18.46 -1.60
C GLU A 124 -4.72 17.71 -0.46
N LEU A 125 -5.44 16.98 0.38
CA LEU A 125 -4.84 16.10 1.39
C LEU A 125 -3.90 15.06 0.76
N GLU A 126 -4.31 14.38 -0.31
CA GLU A 126 -3.43 13.47 -1.06
C GLU A 126 -2.19 14.18 -1.64
N LYS A 127 -2.35 15.38 -2.23
CA LYS A 127 -1.24 16.18 -2.78
C LYS A 127 -0.25 16.55 -1.67
N GLN A 128 -0.72 16.94 -0.49
CA GLN A 128 0.10 17.28 0.67
C GLN A 128 0.89 16.07 1.20
N GLN A 129 0.23 14.92 1.38
CA GLN A 129 0.89 13.67 1.80
C GLN A 129 2.00 13.25 0.80
N ARG A 130 1.73 13.30 -0.51
CA ARG A 130 2.71 12.99 -1.57
C ARG A 130 3.90 13.96 -1.57
N ARG A 131 3.68 15.25 -1.23
CA ARG A 131 4.76 16.24 -1.08
C ARG A 131 5.63 15.94 0.15
N ALA A 132 5.01 15.67 1.30
CA ALA A 132 5.72 15.33 2.54
C ALA A 132 6.61 14.08 2.38
N ALA A 133 6.08 13.02 1.75
CA ALA A 133 6.82 11.79 1.47
C ALA A 133 8.07 12.02 0.60
N LYS A 134 8.00 12.92 -0.40
CA LYS A 134 9.15 13.29 -1.24
C LYS A 134 10.21 14.09 -0.48
N THR A 135 9.80 15.00 0.41
CA THR A 135 10.76 15.80 1.21
C THR A 135 11.57 14.93 2.17
N HIS A 136 11.00 13.85 2.70
CA HIS A 136 11.71 12.92 3.58
C HIS A 136 12.72 12.00 2.85
N GLN A 137 12.65 11.91 1.51
CA GLN A 137 13.56 11.07 0.70
C GLN A 137 14.81 11.79 0.17
N LEU A 138 15.05 13.06 0.55
CA LEU A 138 16.30 13.74 0.23
C LEU A 138 17.45 13.14 1.04
N PRO A 139 18.46 12.49 0.41
CA PRO A 139 19.59 11.95 1.15
C PRO A 139 20.40 13.10 1.73
N ARG A 140 20.62 13.06 3.05
CA ARG A 140 21.57 13.93 3.75
C ARG A 140 22.97 13.68 3.21
N LYS A 141 23.34 14.42 2.16
CA LYS A 141 24.68 14.40 1.58
C LYS A 141 25.61 15.12 2.55
N GLU A 142 26.20 14.36 3.48
CA GLU A 142 27.19 14.88 4.42
C GLU A 142 28.41 15.38 3.65
N GLY A 143 28.47 16.69 3.46
CA GLY A 143 29.61 17.37 2.88
C GLY A 143 30.77 17.34 3.86
N ILE A 144 31.67 16.37 3.70
CA ILE A 144 32.97 16.38 4.37
C ILE A 144 33.73 17.62 3.85
N GLY A 145 33.78 18.66 4.67
CA GLY A 145 34.55 19.87 4.40
C GLY A 145 36.06 19.58 4.36
N PRO A 146 36.85 20.40 3.65
CA PRO A 146 38.27 20.13 3.46
C PRO A 146 39.05 20.28 4.77
N VAL A 147 39.70 19.20 5.20
CA VAL A 147 40.60 19.21 6.37
C VAL A 147 41.81 20.10 6.09
N ALA A 148 41.97 21.15 6.90
CA ALA A 148 43.14 22.02 6.85
C ALA A 148 44.41 21.24 7.19
N ARG A 149 45.42 21.30 6.32
CA ARG A 149 46.75 20.71 6.54
C ARG A 149 47.61 21.62 7.45
N PRO A 150 48.37 21.06 8.42
CA PRO A 150 49.34 21.83 9.17
C PRO A 150 50.55 22.21 8.30
N MET A 151 51.17 23.35 8.64
CA MET A 151 52.28 23.96 7.93
C MET A 151 53.64 23.37 8.35
N MET A 152 54.41 22.83 7.39
CA MET A 152 55.87 22.74 7.48
C MET A 152 56.54 22.70 6.09
N TRP A 153 57.70 23.34 5.97
CA TRP A 153 58.61 23.52 4.82
C TRP A 153 60.03 23.21 5.35
N PRO A 154 61.13 22.92 4.59
CA PRO A 154 61.34 23.02 3.11
C PRO A 154 61.89 21.76 2.38
N ARG A 155 61.63 21.69 1.06
CA ARG A 155 62.58 21.34 -0.06
C ARG A 155 63.26 19.94 -0.11
N PRO A 156 63.98 19.58 -1.21
CA PRO A 156 63.98 20.09 -2.59
C PRO A 156 63.65 19.01 -3.66
N CYS A 157 63.33 19.43 -4.89
CA CYS A 157 63.20 18.53 -6.05
C CYS A 157 64.55 18.26 -6.76
N PRO A 158 64.85 17.01 -7.17
CA PRO A 158 65.82 16.73 -8.22
C PRO A 158 65.23 15.91 -9.40
N LYS A 159 65.02 16.61 -10.51
CA LYS A 159 65.18 16.24 -11.93
C LYS A 159 65.32 14.75 -12.33
N ALA A 160 64.34 14.28 -13.09
CA ALA A 160 64.42 13.51 -14.35
C ALA A 160 65.46 12.37 -14.53
N ARG A 161 64.98 11.18 -14.95
CA ARG A 161 65.47 10.49 -16.17
C ARG A 161 64.60 9.32 -16.67
N ARG A 162 64.88 8.96 -17.92
CA ARG A 162 64.20 8.08 -18.89
C ARG A 162 63.99 6.60 -18.47
N ARG A 163 62.98 5.97 -19.07
CA ARG A 163 62.85 4.53 -19.42
C ARG A 163 64.15 3.98 -20.08
N PRO A 164 64.51 2.67 -20.00
CA PRO A 164 63.78 1.61 -20.75
C PRO A 164 63.80 0.13 -20.22
N LYS A 165 62.87 -0.66 -20.80
CA LYS A 165 62.79 -2.11 -21.16
C LYS A 165 63.60 -3.23 -20.45
N SER A 166 63.08 -4.46 -20.68
CA SER A 166 63.72 -5.80 -20.58
C SER A 166 63.75 -6.42 -19.17
N ASP A 167 63.59 -7.74 -18.95
CA ASP A 167 63.08 -8.82 -19.84
C ASP A 167 62.76 -10.12 -19.05
N VAL A 168 62.12 -11.09 -19.73
CA VAL A 168 62.31 -12.57 -19.60
C VAL A 168 61.84 -13.36 -18.34
N ALA A 169 61.09 -14.46 -18.63
CA ALA A 169 60.96 -15.75 -17.90
C ALA A 169 60.30 -15.82 -16.50
N ALA A 170 59.82 -16.99 -16.01
CA ALA A 170 59.28 -18.24 -16.60
C ALA A 170 58.73 -19.15 -15.45
N ALA A 171 58.24 -20.35 -15.79
CA ALA A 171 57.72 -21.43 -14.91
C ALA A 171 56.34 -21.13 -14.26
N ALA A 172 55.25 -21.88 -14.48
CA ALA A 172 54.99 -23.29 -14.83
C ALA A 172 55.18 -24.31 -13.67
N GLY A 173 54.16 -25.18 -13.49
CA GLY A 173 54.01 -26.10 -12.34
C GLY A 173 52.59 -26.01 -11.78
N LEU A 174 51.52 -26.43 -12.47
CA LEU A 174 51.19 -27.78 -12.96
C LEU A 174 50.73 -28.76 -11.85
N ALA A 175 49.47 -29.20 -11.97
CA ALA A 175 48.89 -30.43 -11.39
C ALA A 175 48.83 -30.56 -9.85
N ALA A 176 48.25 -31.61 -9.24
CA ALA A 176 46.91 -32.23 -9.36
C ALA A 176 46.79 -33.28 -8.21
N ARG A 177 45.75 -34.12 -7.99
CA ARG A 177 44.45 -34.40 -8.66
C ARG A 177 43.55 -35.15 -7.64
N ARG A 178 42.23 -35.18 -7.87
CA ARG A 178 41.22 -36.08 -7.21
C ARG A 178 40.78 -35.59 -5.80
N ARG A 179 39.59 -35.95 -5.32
CA ARG A 179 38.71 -37.06 -5.75
C ARG A 179 37.23 -36.67 -5.71
#